data_AF-A0A4Z2EGK6-F1
#
_entry.id   AF-A0A4Z2EGK6-F1
#
_cell.length_a   1.000
_cell.length_b   1.000
_cell.length_c   1.000
_cell.angle_alpha   90.00
_cell.angle_beta   90.00
_cell.angle_gamma   90.00
#
_symmetry.space_group_name_H-M   'P 1'
#
loop_
_entity.id
_entity.type
_entity.pdbx_description
1 polymer ?
#
loop_
_entity_poly.entity_id
_entity_poly.type
_entity_poly.pdbx_seq_one_letter_code
_entity_poly.pdbx_strand_id
1 'polypeptide(L)'
;MNFLLLFLVVAQRVELEDVAGRACELLGFLPSGCPTGHRSLVWRGQLALLLLFQERGLDVGAQATWLATSFQETAKEFYNKTTEVSRRLALWGPLGSYLEGVTEVFETSAGLNLSEEKLLNEGFDWLLRACRLSELNSALGFLQVVLAQLR
;
A
#
# COMPACT_ATOMS: atom_id res chain seq x y z
N MET A 1 9.17 -7.14 -14.27
CA MET A 1 9.23 -7.89 -12.99
C MET A 1 10.65 -8.21 -12.51
N ASN A 2 11.67 -8.26 -13.37
CA ASN A 2 13.07 -8.52 -12.94
C ASN A 2 13.71 -7.39 -12.13
N PHE A 3 13.22 -6.15 -12.29
CA PHE A 3 13.69 -4.98 -11.56
C PHE A 3 13.43 -5.08 -10.05
N LEU A 4 12.21 -5.41 -9.62
CA LEU A 4 11.88 -5.55 -8.20
C LEU A 4 12.72 -6.64 -7.51
N LEU A 5 12.90 -7.78 -8.18
CA LEU A 5 13.74 -8.87 -7.68
C LEU A 5 15.21 -8.44 -7.53
N LEU A 6 15.74 -7.65 -8.47
CA LEU A 6 17.09 -7.09 -8.36
C LEU A 6 17.23 -6.24 -7.09
N PHE A 7 16.29 -5.32 -6.86
CA PHE A 7 16.35 -4.45 -5.68
C PHE A 7 16.19 -5.22 -4.38
N LEU A 8 15.29 -6.21 -4.32
CA LEU A 8 15.13 -7.08 -3.16
C LEU A 8 16.40 -7.91 -2.85
N VAL A 9 17.07 -8.43 -3.88
CA VAL A 9 18.32 -9.19 -3.72
C VAL A 9 19.49 -8.29 -3.30
N VAL A 10 19.59 -7.08 -3.86
CA VAL A 10 20.66 -6.12 -3.49
C VAL A 10 20.43 -5.58 -2.08
N ALA A 11 19.18 -5.31 -1.71
CA ALA A 11 18.74 -4.92 -0.38
C ALA A 11 19.15 -5.93 0.71
N GLN A 12 19.23 -7.22 0.37
CA GLN A 12 19.73 -8.24 1.30
C GLN A 12 21.26 -8.23 1.48
N ARG A 13 22.03 -7.62 0.58
CA ARG A 13 23.50 -7.71 0.51
C ARG A 13 24.25 -6.40 0.84
N VAL A 14 23.57 -5.26 0.83
CA VAL A 14 24.14 -3.89 1.01
C VAL A 14 23.33 -3.13 2.08
N GLU A 15 23.71 -1.89 2.42
CA GLU A 15 22.90 -0.98 3.25
C GLU A 15 21.49 -0.82 2.66
N LEU A 16 20.52 -1.40 3.36
CA LEU A 16 19.14 -1.59 2.92
C LEU A 16 18.45 -0.26 2.61
N GLU A 17 18.70 0.76 3.43
CA GLU A 17 18.06 2.08 3.34
C GLU A 17 18.33 2.76 2.00
N ASP A 18 19.58 2.75 1.53
CA ASP A 18 19.98 3.37 0.27
C ASP A 18 19.38 2.64 -0.93
N VAL A 19 19.46 1.31 -0.94
CA VAL A 19 19.00 0.49 -2.07
C VAL A 19 17.47 0.53 -2.17
N ALA A 20 16.79 0.37 -1.03
CA ALA A 20 15.34 0.41 -0.99
C ALA A 20 14.81 1.83 -1.19
N GLY A 21 15.47 2.87 -0.66
CA GLY A 21 15.14 4.26 -0.94
C GLY A 21 15.14 4.55 -2.44
N ARG A 22 16.19 4.12 -3.15
CA ARG A 22 16.26 4.22 -4.63
C ARG A 22 15.20 3.38 -5.34
N ALA A 23 14.91 2.17 -4.84
CA ALA A 23 13.83 1.34 -5.37
C ALA A 23 12.48 2.07 -5.23
N CYS A 24 12.22 2.66 -4.08
CA CYS A 24 11.00 3.41 -3.76
C CYS A 24 10.85 4.64 -4.66
N GLU A 25 11.93 5.41 -4.88
CA GLU A 25 11.96 6.52 -5.83
C GLU A 25 11.60 6.05 -7.24
N LEU A 26 12.22 4.97 -7.70
CA LEU A 26 12.02 4.45 -9.06
C LEU A 26 10.60 3.90 -9.27
N LEU A 27 10.07 3.20 -8.27
CA LEU A 27 8.67 2.75 -8.24
C LEU A 27 7.68 3.91 -8.14
N GLY A 28 8.11 5.04 -7.56
CA GLY A 28 7.31 6.26 -7.42
C GLY A 28 7.09 7.02 -8.72
N PHE A 29 7.90 6.78 -9.75
CA PHE A 29 7.71 7.39 -11.08
C PHE A 29 6.62 6.68 -11.89
N LEU A 30 5.36 6.87 -11.48
CA LEU A 30 4.21 6.47 -12.28
C LEU A 30 3.77 7.63 -13.20
N PRO A 31 3.73 7.44 -14.54
CA PRO A 31 3.24 8.47 -15.45
C PRO A 31 1.75 8.75 -15.20
N SER A 32 1.33 10.00 -15.42
CA SER A 32 -0.08 10.39 -15.38
C SER A 32 -0.86 9.59 -16.42
N GLY A 33 -1.81 8.75 -15.97
CA GLY A 33 -2.58 7.85 -16.84
C GLY A 33 -2.10 6.39 -16.85
N CYS A 34 -1.15 6.02 -15.99
CA CYS A 34 -0.70 4.63 -15.84
C CYS A 34 -1.88 3.66 -15.58
N PRO A 35 -1.93 2.47 -16.22
CA PRO A 35 -2.99 1.49 -15.98
C PRO A 35 -3.08 1.08 -14.50
N THR A 36 -4.29 0.83 -14.00
CA THR A 36 -4.49 0.49 -12.58
C THR A 36 -3.72 -0.77 -12.16
N GLY A 37 -3.55 -1.75 -13.06
CA GLY A 37 -2.74 -2.94 -12.80
C GLY A 37 -1.26 -2.63 -12.55
N HIS A 38 -0.69 -1.60 -13.18
CA HIS A 38 0.69 -1.17 -12.89
C HIS A 38 0.77 -0.51 -11.52
N ARG A 39 -0.25 0.26 -11.13
CA ARG A 39 -0.34 0.83 -9.78
C ARG A 39 -0.40 -0.27 -8.72
N SER A 40 -1.18 -1.33 -8.93
CA SER A 40 -1.19 -2.51 -8.05
C SER A 40 0.20 -3.11 -7.88
N LEU A 41 0.95 -3.28 -8.97
CA LEU A 41 2.31 -3.82 -8.92
C LEU A 41 3.27 -2.90 -8.15
N VAL A 42 3.19 -1.59 -8.37
CA VAL A 42 4.00 -0.60 -7.65
C VAL A 42 3.72 -0.65 -6.16
N TRP A 43 2.45 -0.61 -5.76
CA TRP A 43 2.07 -0.66 -4.34
C TRP A 43 2.52 -1.98 -3.68
N ARG A 44 2.34 -3.12 -4.35
CA ARG A 44 2.85 -4.40 -3.85
C ARG A 44 4.37 -4.40 -3.69
N GLY A 45 5.09 -3.80 -4.63
CA GLY A 45 6.55 -3.64 -4.53
C GLY A 45 6.96 -2.78 -3.34
N GLN A 46 6.25 -1.68 -3.10
CA GLN A 46 6.52 -0.81 -1.96
C GLN A 46 6.14 -1.45 -0.61
N LEU A 47 5.04 -2.21 -0.55
CA LEU A 47 4.66 -2.98 0.64
C LEU A 47 5.67 -4.09 0.95
N ALA A 48 6.22 -4.75 -0.07
CA ALA A 48 7.31 -5.70 0.13
C ALA A 48 8.58 -5.03 0.71
N LEU A 49 8.87 -3.79 0.30
CA LEU A 49 9.99 -3.02 0.88
C LEU A 49 9.69 -2.58 2.32
N LEU A 50 8.44 -2.23 2.63
CA LEU A 50 7.99 -1.93 4.00
C LEU A 50 8.20 -3.14 4.93
N LEU A 51 7.83 -4.34 4.49
CA LEU A 51 8.06 -5.58 5.25
C LEU A 51 9.55 -5.83 5.52
N LEU A 52 10.42 -5.59 4.52
CA LEU A 52 11.87 -5.70 4.70
C LEU A 52 12.43 -4.67 5.70
N PHE A 53 11.86 -3.46 5.73
CA PHE A 53 12.25 -2.43 6.69
C PHE A 53 11.85 -2.84 8.10
N GLN A 54 10.62 -3.36 8.27
CA GLN A 54 10.14 -3.86 9.55
C GLN A 54 10.98 -5.05 10.06
N GLU A 55 11.30 -6.01 9.20
CA GLU A 55 12.17 -7.15 9.54
C GLU A 55 13.53 -6.70 10.11
N ARG A 56 14.00 -5.52 9.69
CA ARG A 56 15.29 -4.93 10.09
C ARG A 56 15.16 -3.89 11.21
N GLY A 57 13.96 -3.64 11.72
CA GLY A 57 13.69 -2.63 12.75
C GLY A 57 13.89 -1.19 12.28
N LEU A 58 13.71 -0.93 10.98
CA LEU A 58 13.86 0.40 10.39
C LEU A 58 12.52 1.13 10.32
N ASP A 59 12.55 2.46 10.50
CA ASP A 59 11.35 3.29 10.38
C ASP A 59 10.78 3.22 8.95
N VAL A 60 9.47 3.04 8.86
CA VAL A 60 8.76 2.95 7.58
C VAL A 60 8.05 4.24 7.19
N GLY A 61 8.21 5.31 7.96
CA GLY A 61 7.34 6.46 7.92
C GLY A 61 7.28 7.18 6.58
N ALA A 62 8.41 7.34 5.90
CA ALA A 62 8.46 8.00 4.59
C ALA A 62 7.70 7.21 3.52
N GLN A 63 7.96 5.91 3.42
CA GLN A 63 7.34 5.00 2.47
C GLN A 63 5.85 4.80 2.78
N ALA A 64 5.49 4.64 4.05
CA ALA A 64 4.12 4.54 4.50
C ALA A 64 3.31 5.79 4.12
N THR A 65 3.88 6.99 4.34
CA THR A 65 3.24 8.26 3.96
C THR A 65 3.03 8.38 2.45
N TRP A 66 4.03 8.02 1.66
CA TRP A 66 3.91 8.03 0.20
C TRP A 66 2.81 7.08 -0.28
N LEU A 67 2.77 5.85 0.27
CA LEU A 67 1.74 4.87 -0.06
C LEU A 67 0.35 5.35 0.31
N ALA A 68 0.20 5.83 1.54
CA ALA A 68 -1.07 6.30 2.06
C ALA A 68 -1.60 7.47 1.23
N THR A 69 -0.72 8.40 0.80
CA THR A 69 -1.09 9.50 -0.09
C THR A 69 -1.58 8.98 -1.44
N SER A 70 -0.86 8.03 -2.05
CA SER A 70 -1.26 7.41 -3.32
C SER A 70 -2.60 6.65 -3.21
N PHE A 71 -2.80 5.96 -2.10
CA PHE A 71 -4.04 5.29 -1.74
C PHE A 71 -5.19 6.27 -1.61
N GLN A 72 -5.01 7.37 -0.88
CA GLN A 72 -6.04 8.39 -0.67
C GLN A 72 -6.51 9.01 -1.99
N GLU A 73 -5.60 9.36 -2.89
CA GLU A 73 -5.98 9.88 -4.22
C GLU A 73 -6.73 8.85 -5.06
N THR A 74 -6.35 7.57 -4.97
CA THR A 74 -7.06 6.48 -5.63
C THR A 74 -8.45 6.26 -5.03
N ALA A 75 -8.58 6.36 -3.70
CA ALA A 75 -9.85 6.21 -2.99
C ALA A 75 -10.82 7.37 -3.31
N LYS A 76 -10.31 8.60 -3.45
CA LYS A 76 -11.09 9.75 -3.93
C LYS A 76 -11.62 9.52 -5.35
N GLU A 77 -10.78 9.02 -6.26
CA GLU A 77 -11.19 8.68 -7.64
C GLU A 77 -12.27 7.58 -7.64
N PHE A 78 -12.12 6.58 -6.77
CA PHE A 78 -13.08 5.48 -6.60
C PHE A 78 -14.43 5.93 -6.03
N TYR A 79 -14.41 6.88 -5.08
CA TYR A 79 -15.60 7.49 -4.49
C TYR A 79 -16.36 8.40 -5.46
N ASN A 80 -15.67 9.06 -6.40
CA ASN A 80 -16.26 10.04 -7.28
C ASN A 80 -17.41 9.43 -8.13
N LYS A 81 -18.60 10.02 -8.02
CA LYS A 81 -19.81 9.57 -8.72
C LYS A 81 -19.74 9.72 -10.24
N THR A 82 -18.84 10.57 -10.75
CA THR A 82 -18.64 10.76 -12.20
C THR A 82 -17.65 9.78 -12.79
N THR A 83 -17.01 8.93 -11.98
CA THR A 83 -16.06 7.92 -12.47
C THR A 83 -16.80 6.82 -13.23
N GLU A 84 -16.39 6.60 -14.48
CA GLU A 84 -16.87 5.53 -15.35
C GLU A 84 -16.89 4.17 -14.62
N VAL A 85 -17.95 3.37 -14.83
CA VAL A 85 -18.14 2.12 -14.08
C VAL A 85 -16.99 1.14 -14.29
N SER A 86 -16.49 1.02 -15.52
CA SER A 86 -15.34 0.17 -15.86
C SER A 86 -14.06 0.63 -15.17
N ARG A 87 -13.84 1.96 -15.11
CA ARG A 87 -12.71 2.56 -14.40
C ARG A 87 -12.81 2.29 -12.92
N ARG A 88 -13.99 2.46 -12.33
CA ARG A 88 -14.23 2.20 -10.91
C ARG A 88 -13.95 0.75 -10.52
N LEU A 89 -14.38 -0.21 -11.34
CA LEU A 89 -14.03 -1.62 -11.15
C LEU A 89 -12.52 -1.85 -11.24
N ALA A 90 -11.84 -1.19 -12.19
CA ALA A 90 -10.40 -1.30 -12.35
C ALA A 90 -9.60 -0.66 -11.19
N LEU A 91 -10.16 0.34 -10.50
CA LEU A 91 -9.57 0.97 -9.32
C LEU A 91 -9.60 0.08 -8.08
N TRP A 92 -10.53 -0.88 -8.01
CA TRP A 92 -10.56 -1.83 -6.90
C TRP A 92 -9.31 -2.71 -6.86
N GLY A 93 -8.72 -3.06 -8.02
CA GLY A 93 -7.49 -3.85 -8.10
C GLY A 93 -6.36 -3.30 -7.19
N PRO A 94 -5.92 -2.04 -7.37
CA PRO A 94 -4.92 -1.45 -6.48
C PRO A 94 -5.42 -1.27 -5.05
N LEU A 95 -6.66 -0.84 -4.83
CA LEU A 95 -7.22 -0.63 -3.48
C LEU A 95 -7.25 -1.94 -2.66
N GLY A 96 -7.70 -3.04 -3.25
CA GLY A 96 -7.69 -4.36 -2.63
C GLY A 96 -6.27 -4.84 -2.32
N SER A 97 -5.33 -4.67 -3.26
CA SER A 97 -3.91 -5.00 -3.01
C SER A 97 -3.29 -4.16 -1.89
N TYR A 98 -3.73 -2.90 -1.71
CA TYR A 98 -3.33 -2.08 -0.57
C TYR A 98 -3.84 -2.68 0.73
N LEU A 99 -5.13 -3.02 0.81
CA LEU A 99 -5.71 -3.63 2.02
C LEU A 99 -4.99 -4.94 2.39
N GLU A 100 -4.77 -5.82 1.42
CA GLU A 100 -4.06 -7.09 1.63
C GLU A 100 -2.64 -6.87 2.13
N GLY A 101 -1.84 -6.02 1.48
CA GLY A 101 -0.46 -5.84 1.90
C GLY A 101 -0.30 -5.02 3.19
N VAL A 102 -1.21 -4.08 3.49
CA VAL A 102 -1.21 -3.41 4.81
C VAL A 102 -1.64 -4.38 5.91
N THR A 103 -2.55 -5.32 5.63
CA THR A 103 -2.88 -6.41 6.56
C THR A 103 -1.60 -7.17 6.96
N GLU A 104 -0.80 -7.57 5.96
CA GLU A 104 0.45 -8.30 6.19
C GLU A 104 1.47 -7.48 6.99
N VAL A 105 1.62 -6.18 6.70
CA VAL A 105 2.49 -5.25 7.45
C VAL A 105 2.08 -5.17 8.93
N PHE A 106 0.78 -5.17 9.22
CA PHE A 106 0.28 -5.13 10.60
C PHE A 106 0.44 -6.49 11.30
N GLU A 107 0.17 -7.60 10.61
CA GLU A 107 0.31 -8.95 11.18
C GLU A 107 1.76 -9.33 11.49
N THR A 108 2.72 -8.77 10.75
CA THR A 108 4.16 -9.02 10.92
C THR A 108 4.83 -8.03 11.86
N SER A 109 4.15 -6.94 12.26
CA SER A 109 4.70 -5.99 13.22
C SER A 109 4.67 -6.57 14.64
N ALA A 110 5.79 -6.47 15.35
CA ALA A 110 5.88 -6.93 16.73
C ALA A 110 5.27 -5.95 17.76
N GLY A 111 4.97 -4.71 17.36
CA GLY A 111 4.49 -3.69 18.29
C GLY A 111 4.12 -2.32 17.71
N LEU A 112 3.98 -2.21 16.38
CA LEU A 112 3.54 -0.99 15.67
C LEU A 112 4.32 0.27 16.10
N ASN A 113 5.65 0.16 16.12
CA ASN A 113 6.55 1.20 16.63
C ASN A 113 7.47 1.80 15.54
N LEU A 114 7.21 1.50 14.26
CA LEU A 114 8.03 1.90 13.12
C LEU A 114 7.29 2.86 12.18
N SER A 115 6.28 3.60 12.67
CA SER A 115 5.39 4.46 11.88
C SER A 115 4.35 3.72 10.99
N GLU A 116 4.02 2.46 11.29
CA GLU A 116 3.02 1.69 10.51
C GLU A 116 1.63 2.36 10.50
N GLU A 117 1.30 3.11 11.55
CA GLU A 117 0.02 3.81 11.68
C GLU A 117 -0.23 4.80 10.53
N LYS A 118 0.82 5.29 9.86
CA LYS A 118 0.71 6.20 8.72
C LYS A 118 0.04 5.55 7.51
N LEU A 119 0.01 4.21 7.43
CA LEU A 119 -0.74 3.48 6.41
C LEU A 119 -2.26 3.59 6.61
N LEU A 120 -2.70 4.00 7.80
CA LEU A 120 -4.09 4.30 8.12
C LEU A 120 -4.32 5.80 8.00
N ASN A 121 -4.94 6.24 6.90
CA ASN A 121 -5.21 7.66 6.66
C ASN A 121 -6.66 7.95 6.25
N GLU A 122 -6.94 9.22 5.95
CA GLU A 122 -8.27 9.69 5.51
C GLU A 122 -8.76 9.04 4.21
N GLY A 123 -7.92 8.31 3.47
CA GLY A 123 -8.33 7.52 2.31
C GLY A 123 -9.42 6.50 2.64
N PHE A 124 -9.43 5.98 3.87
CA PHE A 124 -10.44 5.03 4.33
C PHE A 124 -11.84 5.64 4.44
N ASP A 125 -11.96 6.93 4.76
CA ASP A 125 -13.26 7.62 4.80
C ASP A 125 -13.91 7.66 3.41
N TRP A 126 -13.10 7.87 2.38
CA TRP A 126 -13.56 7.85 0.98
C TRP A 126 -13.89 6.42 0.55
N LEU A 127 -13.02 5.46 0.86
CA LEU A 127 -13.16 4.07 0.47
C LEU A 127 -14.44 3.45 1.05
N LEU A 128 -14.63 3.54 2.36
CA LEU A 128 -15.76 2.89 3.06
C LEU A 128 -17.12 3.40 2.57
N ARG A 129 -17.21 4.67 2.18
CA ARG A 129 -18.44 5.26 1.63
C ARG A 129 -18.69 4.87 0.17
N ALA A 130 -17.66 4.45 -0.56
CA ALA A 130 -17.73 4.08 -1.97
C ALA A 130 -17.98 2.58 -2.18
N CYS A 131 -17.59 1.74 -1.22
CA CYS A 131 -17.65 0.29 -1.31
C CYS A 131 -19.09 -0.25 -1.52
N ARG A 132 -19.21 -1.20 -2.43
CA ARG A 132 -20.33 -2.15 -2.53
C ARG A 132 -20.13 -3.30 -1.54
N LEU A 133 -21.13 -4.16 -1.38
CA LEU A 133 -21.14 -5.23 -0.37
C LEU A 133 -19.86 -6.10 -0.37
N SER A 134 -19.38 -6.54 -1.53
CA SER A 134 -18.16 -7.36 -1.62
C SER A 134 -16.89 -6.60 -1.21
N GLU A 135 -16.77 -5.35 -1.63
CA GLU A 135 -15.63 -4.47 -1.33
C GLU A 135 -15.64 -4.08 0.16
N LEU A 136 -16.83 -3.88 0.72
CA LEU A 136 -17.03 -3.59 2.13
C LEU A 136 -16.63 -4.78 3.00
N ASN A 137 -16.95 -6.01 2.61
CA ASN A 137 -16.52 -7.20 3.35
C ASN A 137 -14.98 -7.31 3.42
N SER A 138 -14.28 -7.03 2.32
CA SER A 138 -12.81 -6.98 2.32
C SER A 138 -12.27 -5.86 3.23
N ALA A 139 -12.84 -4.67 3.17
CA ALA A 139 -12.43 -3.54 4.02
C ALA A 139 -12.71 -3.80 5.51
N LEU A 140 -13.83 -4.43 5.85
CA LEU A 140 -14.15 -4.82 7.23
C LEU A 140 -13.23 -5.93 7.73
N GLY A 141 -12.89 -6.92 6.88
CA GLY A 141 -11.92 -7.95 7.22
C GLY A 141 -10.54 -7.35 7.53
N PHE A 142 -10.08 -6.42 6.69
CA PHE A 142 -8.86 -5.64 6.96
C PHE A 142 -8.92 -4.91 8.32
N LEU A 143 -10.01 -4.17 8.59
CA LEU A 143 -10.15 -3.43 9.85
C LEU A 143 -10.15 -4.35 11.07
N GLN A 144 -10.74 -5.55 10.97
CA GLN A 144 -10.71 -6.53 12.05
C GLN A 144 -9.29 -6.97 12.39
N VAL A 145 -8.45 -7.22 11.38
CA VAL A 145 -7.06 -7.60 11.59
C VAL A 145 -6.26 -6.46 12.22
N VAL A 146 -6.37 -5.25 11.66
CA VAL A 146 -5.68 -4.06 12.20
C VAL A 146 -6.08 -3.81 13.65
N LEU A 147 -7.37 -3.87 13.98
CA LEU A 147 -7.85 -3.69 15.35
C LEU A 147 -7.39 -4.81 16.31
N ALA A 148 -7.15 -6.02 15.81
CA ALA A 148 -6.63 -7.10 16.64
C ALA A 148 -5.17 -6.87 17.04
N GLN A 149 -4.38 -6.19 16.20
CA GLN A 149 -2.98 -5.84 16.49
C GLN A 149 -2.83 -4.64 17.44
N LEU A 150 -3.91 -3.86 17.64
CA LEU A 150 -3.93 -2.71 18.54
C LEU A 150 -4.36 -3.06 19.99
N ARG A 151 -4.61 -4.34 20.28
CA ARG A 151 -5.03 -4.83 21.61
C ARG A 151 -3.85 -5.37 22.40
#